data_AF-A0A3D6E045-F1
#
_entry.id   AF-A0A3D6E045-F1
#
_cell.length_a   1.000
_cell.length_b   1.000
_cell.length_c   1.000
_cell.angle_alpha   90.00
_cell.angle_beta   90.00
_cell.angle_gamma   90.00
#
_symmetry.space_group_name_H-M   'P 1'
#
loop_
_entity.id
_entity.type
_entity.pdbx_description
1 polymer ?
#
loop_
_entity_poly.entity_id
_entity_poly.type
_entity_poly.pdbx_seq_one_letter_code
_entity_poly.pdbx_strand_id
1 'polypeptide(L)'
;MSARRGEIGLGDLATALARLEIVSEAQLRVVGRCLGLGGLSFGSVGTLQTAADARLKHRRPPPRPQEPKPQRQLPPLPAAPPGPPAERLDTVMEPLPAAVSSEILRPEWFAQPAAVIPRERGAPRAALFPQHTAPGLLSAAVATLRPGRWPDIDRLVEHIIANRPFREVPRLPVPSQSRGVQLLLDRNAPMTPFYADQGDLVRSFAAVVGQSRCEVCEFVDDPAAACAYSLADQPTAWRPQPGRPVVVVSDFGLGESSGSAPRLPPQAWRRFATALKRRGCPLIAIVPFPPAAWPVWVERHFIAIHWDPRTRAENVRALVGAGHLVAP
;
A
#
# COMPACT_ATOMS: atom_id res chain seq x y z
N MET A 1 -33.21 4.70 1.72
CA MET A 1 -31.75 4.74 2.01
C MET A 1 -31.00 4.37 0.74
N SER A 2 -30.39 5.37 0.08
CA SER A 2 -29.81 5.24 -1.26
C SER A 2 -28.44 4.56 -1.22
N ALA A 3 -28.29 3.44 -1.90
CA ALA A 3 -27.01 2.75 -2.05
C ALA A 3 -26.06 3.64 -2.88
N ARG A 4 -24.90 3.97 -2.31
CA ARG A 4 -23.84 4.70 -3.04
C ARG A 4 -23.36 3.81 -4.20
N ARG A 5 -23.83 4.11 -5.42
CA ARG A 5 -23.20 3.64 -6.68
C ARG A 5 -21.73 4.08 -6.64
N GLY A 6 -20.83 3.25 -7.20
CA GLY A 6 -19.46 3.70 -7.48
C GLY A 6 -19.52 5.03 -8.22
N GLU A 7 -18.65 5.98 -7.86
CA GLU A 7 -18.66 7.33 -8.44
C GLU A 7 -18.50 7.21 -9.96
N ILE A 8 -19.60 7.43 -10.68
CA ILE A 8 -19.59 7.50 -12.14
C ILE A 8 -18.88 8.79 -12.51
N GLY A 9 -17.74 8.66 -13.18
CA GLY A 9 -16.85 9.78 -13.47
C GLY A 9 -16.80 10.14 -14.95
N LEU A 10 -16.02 11.17 -15.29
CA LEU A 10 -15.75 11.55 -16.69
C LEU A 10 -15.10 10.42 -17.51
N GLY A 11 -14.43 9.46 -16.85
CA GLY A 11 -13.87 8.28 -17.50
C GLY A 11 -14.93 7.34 -18.09
N ASP A 12 -16.06 7.19 -17.41
CA ASP A 12 -17.18 6.36 -17.89
C ASP A 12 -17.89 7.04 -19.06
N LEU A 13 -18.03 8.37 -19.03
CA LEU A 13 -18.53 9.16 -20.15
C LEU A 13 -17.64 9.01 -21.39
N ALA A 14 -16.32 9.13 -21.24
CA ALA A 14 -15.38 8.93 -22.34
C ALA A 14 -15.45 7.51 -22.92
N THR A 15 -15.64 6.50 -22.06
CA THR A 15 -15.79 5.10 -22.48
C THR A 15 -17.11 4.86 -23.21
N ALA A 16 -18.20 5.49 -22.76
CA ALA A 16 -19.49 5.43 -23.42
C ALA A 16 -19.45 6.12 -24.79
N LEU A 17 -18.78 7.28 -24.90
CA LEU A 17 -18.60 8.01 -26.16
C LEU A 17 -17.79 7.24 -27.19
N ALA A 18 -16.82 6.44 -26.74
CA ALA A 18 -16.03 5.59 -27.64
C ALA A 18 -16.79 4.37 -28.18
N ARG A 19 -17.85 3.95 -27.49
CA ARG A 19 -18.62 2.73 -27.84
C ARG A 19 -19.95 3.03 -28.51
N LEU A 20 -20.55 4.16 -28.17
CA LEU A 20 -21.77 4.67 -28.77
C LEU A 20 -21.33 5.68 -29.82
N GLU A 21 -21.64 5.45 -31.09
CA GLU A 21 -21.36 6.39 -32.17
C GLU A 21 -22.22 7.65 -32.01
N ILE A 22 -21.83 8.52 -31.08
CA ILE A 22 -22.55 9.76 -30.77
C ILE A 22 -22.16 10.80 -31.82
N VAL A 23 -23.15 11.34 -32.52
CA VAL A 23 -22.97 12.29 -33.62
C VAL A 23 -23.52 13.69 -33.31
N SER A 24 -24.16 13.87 -32.15
CA SER A 24 -24.82 15.13 -31.80
C SER A 24 -24.75 15.49 -30.31
N GLU A 25 -24.79 16.79 -30.01
CA GLU A 25 -24.80 17.29 -28.63
C GLU A 25 -26.07 16.90 -27.85
N ALA A 26 -27.17 16.66 -28.57
CA ALA A 26 -28.40 16.16 -27.96
C ALA A 26 -28.19 14.74 -27.39
N GLN A 27 -27.56 13.84 -28.17
CA GLN A 27 -27.24 12.49 -27.73
C GLN A 27 -26.21 12.48 -26.58
N LEU A 28 -25.20 13.34 -26.65
CA LEU A 28 -24.22 13.52 -25.57
C LEU A 28 -24.91 13.91 -24.25
N ARG A 29 -25.88 14.85 -24.29
CA ARG A 29 -26.67 15.25 -23.11
C ARG A 29 -27.56 14.12 -22.59
N VAL A 30 -28.07 13.25 -23.45
CA VAL A 30 -28.84 12.07 -23.03
C VAL A 30 -27.94 11.08 -22.30
N VAL A 31 -26.78 10.74 -22.87
CA VAL A 31 -25.82 9.82 -22.25
C VAL A 31 -25.27 10.38 -20.93
N GLY A 32 -24.93 11.68 -20.90
CA GLY A 32 -24.53 12.37 -19.66
C GLY A 32 -25.61 12.29 -18.57
N ARG A 33 -26.89 12.46 -18.91
CA ARG A 33 -28.00 12.28 -17.97
C ARG A 33 -28.14 10.83 -17.49
N CYS A 34 -28.01 9.85 -18.38
CA CYS A 34 -28.04 8.42 -18.02
C CYS A 34 -26.91 8.03 -17.06
N LEU A 35 -25.75 8.68 -17.18
CA LEU A 35 -24.59 8.49 -16.31
C LEU A 35 -24.63 9.34 -15.02
N GLY A 36 -25.65 10.18 -14.83
CA GLY A 36 -25.79 11.04 -13.64
C GLY A 36 -24.99 12.35 -13.70
N LEU A 37 -24.49 12.74 -14.88
CA LEU A 37 -23.72 13.96 -15.13
C LEU A 37 -24.59 15.11 -15.68
N GLY A 38 -25.89 15.11 -15.40
CA GLY A 38 -26.90 15.95 -16.06
C GLY A 38 -26.81 17.48 -15.83
N GLY A 39 -25.86 17.96 -15.02
CA GLY A 39 -25.64 19.39 -14.75
C GLY A 39 -24.31 19.94 -15.27
N LEU A 40 -23.49 19.12 -15.92
CA LEU A 40 -22.21 19.57 -16.47
C LEU A 40 -22.41 20.10 -17.89
N SER A 41 -21.86 21.29 -18.15
CA SER A 41 -21.72 21.79 -19.51
C SER A 41 -20.53 21.08 -20.15
N PHE A 42 -20.80 20.27 -21.15
CA PHE A 42 -19.79 19.60 -21.95
C PHE A 42 -19.41 20.52 -23.13
N GLY A 43 -18.13 20.58 -23.47
CA GLY A 43 -17.72 21.19 -24.75
C GLY A 43 -18.32 20.46 -25.94
N SER A 44 -18.07 20.95 -27.16
CA SER A 44 -18.61 20.34 -28.38
C SER A 44 -18.27 18.85 -28.48
N VAL A 45 -19.17 18.06 -29.09
CA VAL A 45 -18.98 16.61 -29.31
C VAL A 45 -17.63 16.32 -29.95
N GLY A 46 -17.21 17.13 -30.92
CA GLY A 46 -15.92 16.95 -31.60
C GLY A 46 -14.71 17.05 -30.67
N THR A 47 -14.75 17.94 -29.67
CA THR A 47 -13.66 18.08 -28.69
C THR A 47 -13.54 16.84 -27.80
N LEU A 48 -14.67 16.30 -27.34
CA LEU A 48 -14.71 15.13 -26.46
C LEU A 48 -14.40 13.82 -27.19
N GLN A 49 -14.84 13.71 -28.44
CA GLN A 49 -14.58 12.54 -29.27
C GLN A 49 -13.10 12.47 -29.66
N THR A 50 -12.48 13.63 -29.95
CA THR A 50 -11.01 13.70 -30.16
C THR A 50 -10.24 13.24 -28.93
N ALA A 51 -10.68 13.59 -27.72
CA ALA A 51 -10.06 13.15 -26.47
C ALA A 51 -10.29 11.64 -26.20
N ALA A 52 -11.48 11.12 -26.50
CA ALA A 52 -11.80 9.70 -26.38
C ALA A 52 -10.98 8.85 -27.38
N ASP A 53 -10.90 9.30 -28.64
CA ASP A 53 -10.14 8.66 -29.70
C ASP A 53 -8.63 8.68 -29.42
N ALA A 54 -8.10 9.78 -28.89
CA ALA A 54 -6.70 9.84 -28.47
C ALA A 54 -6.38 8.78 -27.40
N ARG A 55 -7.34 8.46 -26.53
CA ARG A 55 -7.19 7.46 -25.47
C ARG A 55 -7.28 6.02 -26.01
N LEU A 56 -8.14 5.75 -26.99
CA LEU A 56 -8.19 4.43 -27.67
C LEU A 56 -7.04 4.19 -28.63
N LYS A 57 -6.51 5.24 -29.26
CA LYS A 57 -5.33 5.18 -30.14
C LYS A 57 -4.02 5.02 -29.39
N HIS A 58 -4.01 5.20 -28.06
CA HIS A 58 -2.94 4.69 -27.20
C HIS A 58 -3.05 3.17 -26.96
N ARG A 59 -3.32 2.39 -28.02
CA ARG A 59 -2.72 1.07 -28.14
C ARG A 59 -1.22 1.29 -28.14
N ARG A 60 -0.54 0.64 -27.19
CA ARG A 60 0.93 0.56 -27.11
C ARG A 60 1.46 0.41 -28.55
N PRO A 61 2.17 1.39 -29.11
CA PRO A 61 2.65 1.27 -30.48
C PRO A 61 3.50 -0.01 -30.57
N PRO A 62 3.44 -0.77 -31.68
CA PRO A 62 4.45 -1.79 -31.91
C PRO A 62 5.82 -1.12 -31.77
N PRO A 63 6.81 -1.77 -31.13
CA PRO A 63 8.11 -1.16 -30.90
C PRO A 63 8.64 -0.68 -32.25
N ARG A 64 8.73 0.64 -32.42
CA ARG A 64 9.42 1.21 -33.58
C ARG A 64 10.80 0.57 -33.63
N PRO A 65 11.30 0.14 -34.81
CA PRO A 65 12.72 -0.10 -34.99
C PRO A 65 13.43 1.11 -34.40
N GLN A 66 14.21 0.89 -33.34
CA GLN A 66 14.90 1.96 -32.68
C GLN A 66 15.89 2.52 -33.70
N GLU A 67 15.60 3.70 -34.25
CA GLU A 67 16.65 4.55 -34.80
C GLU A 67 17.74 4.62 -33.72
N PRO A 68 19.01 4.38 -34.08
CA PRO A 68 20.10 4.42 -33.12
C PRO A 68 20.03 5.78 -32.44
N LYS A 69 19.63 5.76 -31.15
CA LYS A 69 19.57 6.98 -30.34
C LYS A 69 20.93 7.65 -30.51
N PRO A 70 20.99 8.94 -30.91
CA PRO A 70 22.26 9.65 -30.91
C PRO A 70 22.87 9.41 -29.55
N GLN A 71 24.06 8.80 -29.53
CA GLN A 71 24.77 8.48 -28.30
C GLN A 71 24.87 9.80 -27.54
N ARG A 72 24.01 9.97 -26.53
CA ARG A 72 24.19 11.02 -25.55
C ARG A 72 25.56 10.71 -24.98
N GLN A 73 26.55 11.52 -25.36
CA GLN A 73 27.83 11.55 -24.68
C GLN A 73 27.48 11.85 -23.24
N LEU A 74 27.44 10.80 -22.41
CA LEU A 74 27.38 10.96 -20.98
C LEU A 74 28.57 11.85 -20.64
N PRO A 75 28.37 12.94 -19.88
CA PRO A 75 29.52 13.65 -19.32
C PRO A 75 30.45 12.61 -18.70
N PRO A 76 31.77 12.71 -18.90
CA PRO A 76 32.72 11.72 -18.43
C PRO A 76 32.39 11.43 -16.97
N LEU A 77 32.15 10.14 -16.65
CA LEU A 77 31.91 9.74 -15.28
C LEU A 77 33.04 10.35 -14.44
N PRO A 78 32.73 11.06 -13.34
CA PRO A 78 33.76 11.47 -12.42
C PRO A 78 34.60 10.24 -12.08
N ALA A 79 35.93 10.39 -12.12
CA ALA A 79 36.85 9.30 -11.84
C ALA A 79 36.39 8.57 -10.59
N ALA A 80 36.39 7.23 -10.64
CA ALA A 80 36.03 6.41 -9.48
C ALA A 80 36.76 6.99 -8.25
N PRO A 81 36.05 7.21 -7.13
CA PRO A 81 36.70 7.72 -5.94
C PRO A 81 37.92 6.84 -5.65
N PRO A 82 39.04 7.44 -5.21
CA PRO A 82 40.22 6.66 -4.87
C PRO A 82 39.78 5.51 -3.98
N GLY A 83 40.24 4.30 -4.31
CA GLY A 83 39.96 3.13 -3.49
C GLY A 83 40.32 3.42 -2.03
N PRO A 84 39.68 2.74 -1.07
CA PRO A 84 40.02 2.92 0.33
C PRO A 84 41.54 2.83 0.50
N PRO A 85 42.16 3.72 1.29
CA PRO A 85 43.60 3.71 1.49
C PRO A 85 44.04 2.30 1.87
N ALA A 86 45.07 1.80 1.18
CA ALA A 86 45.60 0.46 1.43
C ALA A 86 46.24 0.34 2.83
N GLU A 87 46.47 1.48 3.49
CA GLU A 87 46.85 1.55 4.89
C GLU A 87 45.74 0.98 5.78
N ARG A 88 46.00 -0.23 6.28
CA ARG A 88 45.30 -0.76 7.43
C ARG A 88 45.87 -0.06 8.65
N LEU A 89 45.06 0.78 9.28
CA LEU A 89 45.36 1.28 10.62
C LEU A 89 45.19 0.10 11.58
N ASP A 90 46.30 -0.35 12.16
CA ASP A 90 46.29 -1.33 13.24
C ASP A 90 45.52 -0.73 14.41
N THR A 91 44.24 -1.10 14.50
CA THR A 91 43.34 -0.58 15.52
C THR A 91 43.24 -1.63 16.61
N VAL A 92 43.87 -1.37 17.75
CA VAL A 92 43.71 -2.18 18.94
C VAL A 92 42.47 -1.70 19.67
N MET A 93 41.44 -2.54 19.76
CA MET A 93 40.29 -2.25 20.62
C MET A 93 40.70 -2.48 22.07
N GLU A 94 40.94 -1.39 22.80
CA GLU A 94 41.09 -1.46 24.25
C GLU A 94 39.71 -1.43 24.92
N PRO A 95 39.43 -2.34 25.87
CA PRO A 95 38.22 -2.27 26.66
C PRO A 95 38.22 -0.93 27.41
N LEU A 96 37.14 -0.15 27.22
CA LEU A 96 36.96 1.08 27.98
C LEU A 96 37.05 0.70 29.47
N PRO A 97 37.92 1.36 30.26
CA PRO A 97 37.96 1.12 31.69
C PRO A 97 36.54 1.29 32.24
N ALA A 98 36.09 0.33 33.05
CA ALA A 98 34.76 0.35 33.68
C ALA A 98 34.55 1.76 34.21
N ALA A 99 33.53 2.45 33.68
CA ALA A 99 33.35 3.88 33.91
C ALA A 99 33.44 4.14 35.40
N VAL A 100 34.59 4.66 35.83
CA VAL A 100 34.72 5.28 37.14
C VAL A 100 33.62 6.32 37.11
N SER A 101 32.75 6.31 38.10
CA SER A 101 31.67 7.28 38.29
C SER A 101 32.30 8.66 38.47
N SER A 102 32.87 9.17 37.39
CA SER A 102 33.20 10.54 37.20
C SER A 102 31.84 11.19 37.19
N GLU A 103 31.61 12.06 38.15
CA GLU A 103 30.86 13.27 37.89
C GLU A 103 31.27 13.72 36.50
N ILE A 104 30.46 13.37 35.49
CA ILE A 104 30.68 13.81 34.13
C ILE A 104 30.60 15.31 34.28
N LEU A 105 31.76 15.97 34.35
CA LEU A 105 31.90 17.40 34.29
C LEU A 105 31.20 17.78 33.00
N ARG A 106 29.91 18.11 33.12
CA ARG A 106 29.10 18.56 32.01
C ARG A 106 29.89 19.73 31.47
N PRO A 107 30.43 19.63 30.23
CA PRO A 107 31.21 20.72 29.69
C PRO A 107 30.38 22.00 29.79
N GLU A 108 30.99 23.15 30.04
CA GLU A 108 30.23 24.38 30.35
C GLU A 108 29.18 24.74 29.28
N TRP A 109 29.40 24.33 28.02
CA TRP A 109 28.43 24.48 26.93
C TRP A 109 27.13 23.69 27.12
N PHE A 110 27.11 22.66 27.98
CA PHE A 110 25.92 21.89 28.39
C PHE A 110 25.12 22.59 29.51
N ALA A 111 25.76 23.50 30.26
CA ALA A 111 25.12 24.31 31.29
C ALA A 111 24.57 25.64 30.74
N GLN A 112 24.97 26.01 29.50
CA GLN A 112 24.36 27.14 28.82
C GLN A 112 22.87 26.83 28.59
N PRO A 113 21.94 27.73 28.98
CA PRO A 113 20.55 27.57 28.63
C PRO A 113 20.50 27.51 27.11
N ALA A 114 20.14 26.34 26.57
CA ALA A 114 19.98 26.17 25.14
C ALA A 114 19.06 27.31 24.68
N ALA A 115 19.61 28.22 23.87
CA ALA A 115 18.78 29.22 23.23
C ALA A 115 17.65 28.43 22.59
N VAL A 116 16.41 28.70 23.00
CA VAL A 116 15.24 28.08 22.39
C VAL A 116 15.19 28.65 20.99
N ILE A 117 15.98 28.07 20.09
CA ILE A 117 15.95 28.39 18.67
C ILE A 117 14.50 28.11 18.31
N PRO A 118 13.72 29.13 17.88
CA PRO A 118 12.39 28.90 17.41
C PRO A 118 12.50 27.80 16.37
N ARG A 119 11.94 26.62 16.65
CA ARG A 119 11.90 25.54 15.68
C ARG A 119 11.11 26.11 14.52
N GLU A 120 11.81 26.56 13.49
CA GLU A 120 11.19 26.87 12.21
C GLU A 120 10.36 25.64 11.87
N ARG A 121 9.06 25.83 11.66
CA ARG A 121 8.20 24.75 11.20
C ARG A 121 8.75 24.35 9.84
N GLY A 122 9.57 23.31 9.83
CA GLY A 122 10.12 22.76 8.60
C GLY A 122 9.00 22.48 7.61
N ALA A 123 9.31 22.53 6.33
CA ALA A 123 8.34 22.25 5.28
C ALA A 123 7.57 20.95 5.60
N PRO A 124 6.25 20.93 5.40
CA PRO A 124 5.44 19.76 5.71
C PRO A 124 6.02 18.54 4.98
N ARG A 125 6.28 17.48 5.76
CA ARG A 125 6.80 16.21 5.27
C ARG A 125 5.85 15.65 4.20
N ALA A 126 6.38 15.27 3.05
CA ALA A 126 5.58 14.58 2.03
C ALA A 126 5.22 13.17 2.52
N ALA A 127 3.92 12.85 2.57
CA ALA A 127 3.46 11.52 2.96
C ALA A 127 3.81 10.48 1.89
N LEU A 128 4.23 9.28 2.32
CA LEU A 128 4.56 8.18 1.40
C LEU A 128 3.34 7.67 0.61
N PHE A 129 2.13 7.82 1.14
CA PHE A 129 0.92 7.74 0.32
C PHE A 129 0.26 9.12 0.27
N PRO A 130 0.14 9.75 -0.92
CA PRO A 130 -0.51 11.04 -1.05
C PRO A 130 -1.97 10.96 -0.60
N GLN A 131 -2.43 11.97 0.15
CA GLN A 131 -3.77 11.99 0.77
C GLN A 131 -4.91 11.77 -0.24
N HIS A 132 -4.77 12.25 -1.47
CA HIS A 132 -5.78 12.11 -2.51
C HIS A 132 -5.86 10.70 -3.11
N THR A 133 -4.76 9.93 -3.07
CA THR A 133 -4.74 8.54 -3.59
C THR A 133 -4.86 7.48 -2.51
N ALA A 134 -4.46 7.80 -1.28
CA ALA A 134 -4.40 6.83 -0.18
C ALA A 134 -5.75 6.12 0.07
N PRO A 135 -6.92 6.79 0.12
CA PRO A 135 -8.17 6.09 0.40
C PRO A 135 -8.52 5.00 -0.61
N GLY A 136 -8.37 5.29 -1.92
CA GLY A 136 -8.66 4.32 -2.98
C GLY A 136 -7.67 3.15 -2.99
N LEU A 137 -6.39 3.43 -2.74
CA LEU A 137 -5.33 2.44 -2.63
C LEU A 137 -5.57 1.49 -1.46
N LEU A 138 -5.75 2.05 -0.26
CA LEU A 138 -5.93 1.28 0.97
C LEU A 138 -7.25 0.51 0.95
N SER A 139 -8.33 1.13 0.43
CA SER A 139 -9.60 0.46 0.19
C SER A 139 -9.43 -0.77 -0.70
N ALA A 140 -8.71 -0.66 -1.81
CA ALA A 140 -8.46 -1.80 -2.69
C ALA A 140 -7.61 -2.87 -2.00
N ALA A 141 -6.61 -2.46 -1.20
CA ALA A 141 -5.70 -3.37 -0.51
C ALA A 141 -6.42 -4.30 0.48
N VAL A 142 -7.45 -3.81 1.17
CA VAL A 142 -8.18 -4.58 2.21
C VAL A 142 -9.58 -5.01 1.80
N ALA A 143 -9.97 -4.80 0.54
CA ALA A 143 -11.29 -5.20 0.06
C ALA A 143 -11.43 -6.73 0.14
N THR A 144 -12.49 -7.20 0.80
CA THR A 144 -12.88 -8.61 0.83
C THR A 144 -14.12 -8.82 -0.04
N LEU A 145 -14.19 -9.94 -0.73
CA LEU A 145 -15.36 -10.28 -1.54
C LEU A 145 -16.45 -10.85 -0.65
N ARG A 146 -17.66 -10.31 -0.80
CA ARG A 146 -18.87 -10.84 -0.16
C ARG A 146 -19.94 -11.15 -1.21
N PRO A 147 -20.89 -12.06 -0.92
CA PRO A 147 -22.06 -12.27 -1.78
C PRO A 147 -22.81 -10.96 -2.00
N GLY A 148 -23.01 -10.60 -3.27
CA GLY A 148 -23.75 -9.40 -3.67
C GLY A 148 -25.26 -9.59 -3.65
N ARG A 149 -25.98 -8.55 -4.07
CA ARG A 149 -27.45 -8.59 -4.15
C ARG A 149 -27.96 -9.40 -5.34
N TRP A 150 -27.19 -9.46 -6.42
CA TRP A 150 -27.61 -10.09 -7.67
C TRP A 150 -27.15 -11.53 -7.77
N PRO A 151 -27.99 -12.45 -8.26
CA PRO A 151 -27.59 -13.81 -8.54
C PRO A 151 -26.53 -13.85 -9.64
N ASP A 152 -25.60 -14.79 -9.52
CA ASP A 152 -24.63 -15.13 -10.56
C ASP A 152 -25.30 -16.14 -11.50
N ILE A 153 -25.88 -15.62 -12.58
CA ILE A 153 -26.67 -16.42 -13.53
C ILE A 153 -25.80 -17.47 -14.21
N ASP A 154 -24.57 -17.12 -14.57
CA ASP A 154 -23.66 -18.03 -15.26
C ASP A 154 -23.33 -19.23 -14.36
N ARG A 155 -22.99 -18.98 -13.09
CA ARG A 155 -22.80 -20.08 -12.14
C ARG A 155 -24.06 -20.89 -11.88
N LEU A 156 -25.23 -20.26 -11.85
CA LEU A 156 -26.49 -21.00 -11.68
C LEU A 156 -26.71 -21.97 -12.84
N VAL A 157 -26.51 -21.50 -14.07
CA VAL A 157 -26.60 -22.32 -15.28
C VAL A 157 -25.60 -23.47 -15.23
N GLU A 158 -24.35 -23.23 -14.83
CA GLU A 158 -23.34 -24.28 -14.65
C GLU A 158 -23.78 -25.35 -13.64
N HIS A 159 -24.35 -24.97 -12.49
CA HIS A 159 -24.84 -25.93 -11.49
C HIS A 159 -25.99 -26.77 -12.03
N ILE A 160 -26.93 -26.16 -12.77
CA ILE A 160 -28.06 -26.85 -13.37
C ILE A 160 -27.58 -27.85 -14.43
N ILE A 161 -26.71 -27.42 -15.35
CA ILE A 161 -26.15 -28.29 -16.39
C ILE A 161 -25.36 -29.45 -15.77
N ALA A 162 -24.60 -29.18 -14.71
CA ALA A 162 -23.81 -30.20 -14.01
C ALA A 162 -24.62 -31.07 -13.04
N ASN A 163 -25.94 -30.85 -12.94
CA ASN A 163 -26.83 -31.47 -11.95
C ASN A 163 -26.28 -31.43 -10.52
N ARG A 164 -25.62 -30.32 -10.15
CA ARG A 164 -25.03 -30.12 -8.82
C ARG A 164 -26.02 -29.35 -7.96
N PRO A 165 -26.54 -29.95 -6.86
CA PRO A 165 -27.40 -29.23 -5.94
C PRO A 165 -26.61 -28.10 -5.26
N PHE A 166 -27.21 -26.91 -5.17
CA PHE A 166 -26.66 -25.79 -4.39
C PHE A 166 -27.57 -25.47 -3.20
N ARG A 167 -26.97 -25.29 -2.02
CA ARG A 167 -27.70 -24.95 -0.79
C ARG A 167 -28.13 -23.48 -0.75
N GLU A 168 -27.40 -22.62 -1.47
CA GLU A 168 -27.63 -21.18 -1.54
C GLU A 168 -27.46 -20.72 -2.98
N VAL A 169 -28.26 -19.73 -3.39
CA VAL A 169 -28.18 -19.13 -4.73
C VAL A 169 -26.81 -18.46 -4.89
N PRO A 170 -25.96 -18.88 -5.84
CA PRO A 170 -24.72 -18.19 -6.17
C PRO A 170 -24.99 -16.71 -6.48
N ARG A 171 -24.21 -15.82 -5.89
CA ARG A 171 -24.38 -14.37 -6.02
C ARG A 171 -23.10 -13.75 -6.57
N LEU A 172 -23.25 -12.71 -7.39
CA LEU A 172 -22.11 -11.96 -7.91
C LEU A 172 -21.32 -11.36 -6.75
N PRO A 173 -19.99 -11.59 -6.68
CA PRO A 173 -19.19 -11.09 -5.58
C PRO A 173 -19.06 -9.56 -5.67
N VAL A 174 -19.16 -8.88 -4.54
CA VAL A 174 -18.98 -7.43 -4.45
C VAL A 174 -17.86 -7.13 -3.45
N PRO A 175 -16.90 -6.26 -3.80
CA PRO A 175 -15.86 -5.82 -2.87
C PRO A 175 -16.45 -5.07 -1.67
N SER A 176 -15.96 -5.34 -0.47
CA SER A 176 -16.42 -4.71 0.77
C SER A 176 -15.28 -4.53 1.76
N GLN A 177 -15.26 -3.40 2.47
CA GLN A 177 -14.38 -3.18 3.63
C GLN A 177 -15.07 -3.46 4.97
N SER A 178 -16.25 -4.08 4.96
CA SER A 178 -17.06 -4.32 6.17
C SER A 178 -16.34 -5.16 7.25
N ARG A 179 -15.37 -5.99 6.86
CA ARG A 179 -14.57 -6.79 7.79
C ARG A 179 -13.47 -5.99 8.52
N GLY A 180 -13.21 -4.74 8.12
CA GLY A 180 -12.18 -3.92 8.73
C GLY A 180 -10.75 -4.36 8.36
N VAL A 181 -9.79 -4.01 9.21
CA VAL A 181 -8.38 -4.36 9.06
C VAL A 181 -7.70 -4.50 10.43
N GLN A 182 -6.73 -5.40 10.54
CA GLN A 182 -5.76 -5.46 11.64
C GLN A 182 -4.39 -5.00 11.10
N LEU A 183 -3.86 -3.90 11.64
CA LEU A 183 -2.56 -3.34 11.25
C LEU A 183 -1.50 -3.82 12.23
N LEU A 184 -0.44 -4.44 11.73
CA LEU A 184 0.74 -4.80 12.51
C LEU A 184 1.88 -3.88 12.10
N LEU A 185 2.31 -3.03 13.03
CA LEU A 185 3.35 -2.03 12.82
C LEU A 185 4.67 -2.53 13.41
N ASP A 186 5.68 -2.62 12.55
CA ASP A 186 7.02 -2.95 12.98
C ASP A 186 7.67 -1.72 13.64
N ARG A 187 8.13 -1.92 14.88
CA ARG A 187 8.82 -0.95 15.74
C ARG A 187 10.31 -1.26 15.89
N ASN A 188 10.89 -2.03 14.96
CA ASN A 188 12.33 -2.21 14.92
C ASN A 188 13.06 -0.89 14.62
N ALA A 189 14.35 -0.82 14.98
CA ALA A 189 15.12 0.42 14.84
C ALA A 189 15.19 0.93 13.38
N PRO A 190 15.40 0.10 12.35
CA PRO A 190 15.40 0.56 10.96
C PRO A 190 14.06 1.10 10.45
N MET A 191 12.94 0.80 11.12
CA MET A 191 11.63 1.38 10.81
C MET A 191 11.42 2.78 11.39
N THR A 192 12.30 3.27 12.26
CA THR A 192 12.21 4.60 12.91
C THR A 192 11.96 5.76 11.91
N PRO A 193 12.65 5.85 10.76
CA PRO A 193 12.40 6.92 9.79
C PRO A 193 10.95 6.97 9.27
N PHE A 194 10.23 5.85 9.36
CA PHE A 194 8.87 5.69 8.84
C PHE A 194 7.79 5.81 9.92
N TYR A 195 8.12 6.07 11.19
CA TYR A 195 7.10 6.11 12.26
C TYR A 195 6.04 7.20 12.05
N ALA A 196 6.44 8.36 11.55
CA ALA A 196 5.48 9.41 11.19
C ALA A 196 4.54 8.95 10.07
N ASP A 197 5.08 8.27 9.04
CA ASP A 197 4.28 7.68 7.96
C ASP A 197 3.35 6.57 8.45
N GLN A 198 3.80 5.73 9.39
CA GLN A 198 2.95 4.69 9.96
C GLN A 198 1.74 5.31 10.66
N GLY A 199 1.93 6.44 11.36
CA GLY A 199 0.84 7.21 11.95
C GLY A 199 -0.14 7.76 10.90
N ASP A 200 0.37 8.31 9.79
CA ASP A 200 -0.45 8.77 8.66
C ASP A 200 -1.23 7.61 8.01
N LEU A 201 -0.58 6.46 7.87
CA LEU A 201 -1.15 5.25 7.30
C LEU A 201 -2.28 4.69 8.17
N VAL A 202 -2.08 4.63 9.49
CA VAL A 202 -3.11 4.21 10.46
C VAL A 202 -4.34 5.11 10.37
N ARG A 203 -4.15 6.44 10.37
CA ARG A 203 -5.26 7.40 10.19
C ARG A 203 -5.99 7.18 8.88
N SER A 204 -5.26 6.93 7.80
CA SER A 204 -5.82 6.69 6.48
C SER A 204 -6.65 5.40 6.43
N PHE A 205 -6.16 4.30 7.02
CA PHE A 205 -6.93 3.07 7.15
C PHE A 205 -8.18 3.28 8.00
N ALA A 206 -8.06 3.92 9.15
CA ALA A 206 -9.20 4.21 10.02
C ALA A 206 -10.27 5.07 9.32
N ALA A 207 -9.87 6.04 8.48
CA ALA A 207 -10.79 6.82 7.67
C ALA A 207 -11.50 5.96 6.59
N VAL A 208 -10.82 4.97 6.03
CA VAL A 208 -11.37 4.08 4.99
C VAL A 208 -12.32 3.03 5.57
N VAL A 209 -11.90 2.31 6.60
CA VAL A 209 -12.68 1.19 7.16
C VAL A 209 -13.55 1.59 8.34
N GLY A 210 -13.32 2.76 8.93
CA GLY A 210 -13.93 3.23 10.17
C GLY A 210 -13.07 2.91 11.40
N GLN A 211 -13.02 3.84 12.36
CA GLN A 211 -12.17 3.75 13.56
C GLN A 211 -12.36 2.44 14.35
N SER A 212 -13.61 2.02 14.58
CA SER A 212 -13.92 0.79 15.33
C SER A 212 -13.56 -0.50 14.59
N ARG A 213 -13.27 -0.43 13.29
CA ARG A 213 -12.90 -1.55 12.43
C ARG A 213 -11.43 -1.50 12.02
N CYS A 214 -10.65 -0.60 12.60
CA CYS A 214 -9.21 -0.50 12.43
C CYS A 214 -8.55 -0.87 13.76
N GLU A 215 -8.00 -2.08 13.84
CA GLU A 215 -7.25 -2.54 15.01
C GLU A 215 -5.77 -2.33 14.73
N VAL A 216 -5.04 -1.76 15.67
CA VAL A 216 -3.61 -1.44 15.52
C VAL A 216 -2.86 -2.19 16.59
N CYS A 217 -1.83 -2.92 16.17
CA CYS A 217 -0.91 -3.63 17.03
C CYS A 217 0.51 -3.33 16.59
N GLU A 218 1.43 -3.43 17.53
CA GLU A 218 2.84 -3.16 17.33
C GLU A 218 3.64 -4.39 17.69
N PHE A 219 4.77 -4.58 17.01
CA PHE A 219 5.70 -5.65 17.30
C PHE A 219 7.14 -5.19 17.04
N VAL A 220 8.09 -5.89 17.64
CA VAL A 220 9.51 -5.78 17.34
C VAL A 220 9.95 -7.15 16.85
N ASP A 221 10.45 -7.22 15.63
CA ASP A 221 10.94 -8.42 14.92
C ASP A 221 9.91 -9.53 14.63
N ASP A 222 9.18 -10.03 15.63
CA ASP A 222 8.21 -11.12 15.47
C ASP A 222 6.76 -10.62 15.43
N PRO A 223 6.08 -10.64 14.26
CA PRO A 223 4.68 -10.24 14.15
C PRO A 223 3.73 -11.17 14.92
N ALA A 224 4.13 -12.40 15.25
CA ALA A 224 3.33 -13.30 16.08
C ALA A 224 3.27 -12.85 17.55
N ALA A 225 4.25 -12.05 17.98
CA ALA A 225 4.32 -11.45 19.30
C ALA A 225 3.69 -10.04 19.36
N ALA A 226 2.99 -9.62 18.30
CA ALA A 226 2.35 -8.31 18.25
C ALA A 226 1.37 -8.09 19.41
N CYS A 227 1.25 -6.85 19.85
CA CYS A 227 0.33 -6.47 20.92
C CYS A 227 -0.36 -5.14 20.61
N ALA A 228 -1.60 -5.01 21.07
CA ALA A 228 -2.33 -3.76 21.08
C ALA A 228 -2.15 -3.07 22.44
N TYR A 229 -1.98 -1.75 22.43
CA TYR A 229 -1.97 -0.93 23.64
C TYR A 229 -3.34 -0.26 23.78
N SER A 230 -3.97 -0.45 24.93
CA SER A 230 -5.21 0.26 25.29
C SER A 230 -4.88 1.59 25.97
N LEU A 231 -5.89 2.45 26.19
CA LEU A 231 -5.71 3.68 26.98
C LEU A 231 -5.22 3.43 28.42
N ALA A 232 -5.42 2.20 28.94
CA ALA A 232 -4.91 1.78 30.24
C ALA A 232 -3.46 1.25 30.18
N ASP A 233 -2.81 1.33 29.02
CA ASP A 233 -1.43 0.91 28.72
C ASP A 233 -1.12 -0.56 29.04
N GLN A 234 -2.16 -1.39 29.20
CA GLN A 234 -1.99 -2.83 29.35
C GLN A 234 -1.84 -3.47 27.96
N PRO A 235 -0.73 -4.18 27.70
CA PRO A 235 -0.51 -4.83 26.42
C PRO A 235 -1.46 -6.02 26.28
N THR A 236 -2.27 -6.00 25.22
CA THR A 236 -3.13 -7.13 24.86
C THR A 236 -2.50 -7.87 23.69
N ALA A 237 -2.19 -9.15 23.88
CA ALA A 237 -1.63 -9.97 22.80
C ALA A 237 -2.56 -10.00 21.60
N TRP A 238 -2.03 -9.66 20.43
CA TRP A 238 -2.79 -9.66 19.19
C TRP A 238 -3.22 -11.07 18.80
N ARG A 239 -4.43 -11.18 18.24
CA ARG A 239 -4.95 -12.42 17.67
C ARG A 239 -5.58 -12.15 16.31
N PRO A 240 -5.25 -12.93 15.28
CA PRO A 240 -5.86 -12.76 13.98
C PRO A 240 -7.33 -13.16 14.01
N GLN A 241 -8.17 -12.34 13.39
CA GLN A 241 -9.60 -12.55 13.28
C GLN A 241 -9.92 -13.18 11.91
N PRO A 242 -10.54 -14.37 11.85
CA PRO A 242 -10.84 -15.03 10.58
C PRO A 242 -11.58 -14.13 9.58
N GLY A 243 -11.12 -14.15 8.33
CA GLY A 243 -11.66 -13.32 7.25
C GLY A 243 -11.30 -11.84 7.31
N ARG A 244 -10.74 -11.33 8.42
CA ARG A 244 -10.28 -9.95 8.52
C ARG A 244 -8.89 -9.82 7.89
N PRO A 245 -8.69 -8.88 6.95
CA PRO A 245 -7.37 -8.57 6.41
C PRO A 245 -6.38 -8.16 7.50
N VAL A 246 -5.17 -8.71 7.40
CA VAL A 246 -4.00 -8.34 8.22
C VAL A 246 -3.01 -7.62 7.31
N VAL A 247 -2.65 -6.40 7.68
CA VAL A 247 -1.67 -5.58 6.97
C VAL A 247 -0.44 -5.44 7.85
N VAL A 248 0.70 -5.95 7.40
CA VAL A 248 1.99 -5.81 8.06
C VAL A 248 2.75 -4.66 7.43
N VAL A 249 3.29 -3.76 8.25
CA VAL A 249 4.12 -2.63 7.82
C VAL A 249 5.52 -2.85 8.37
N SER A 250 6.43 -3.34 7.54
CA SER A 250 7.79 -3.77 7.96
C SER A 250 8.78 -3.63 6.81
N ASP A 251 10.07 -3.50 7.16
CA ASP A 251 11.19 -3.59 6.23
C ASP A 251 11.64 -5.03 5.98
N PHE A 252 11.11 -6.03 6.69
CA PHE A 252 11.46 -7.44 6.57
C PHE A 252 12.97 -7.75 6.66
N GLY A 253 13.75 -6.91 7.36
CA GLY A 253 15.20 -7.08 7.45
C GLY A 253 16.02 -6.19 6.52
N LEU A 254 15.40 -5.39 5.64
CA LEU A 254 16.12 -4.69 4.58
C LEU A 254 16.95 -3.50 5.06
N GLY A 255 16.61 -2.86 6.18
CA GLY A 255 17.29 -1.68 6.67
C GLY A 255 18.52 -1.95 7.55
N GLU A 256 19.00 -3.19 7.64
CA GLU A 256 20.07 -3.53 8.58
C GLU A 256 21.46 -3.09 8.15
N SER A 257 22.21 -2.61 9.14
CA SER A 257 23.67 -2.48 9.09
C SER A 257 24.31 -3.69 9.79
N SER A 258 25.49 -4.11 9.31
CA SER A 258 26.26 -5.22 9.88
C SER A 258 26.48 -5.02 11.39
N GLY A 259 26.01 -5.96 12.22
CA GLY A 259 26.17 -5.93 13.68
C GLY A 259 24.88 -5.78 14.51
N SER A 260 23.71 -5.75 13.87
CA SER A 260 22.41 -5.72 14.58
C SER A 260 22.06 -7.10 15.18
N ALA A 261 21.22 -7.10 16.24
CA ALA A 261 20.72 -8.32 16.89
C ALA A 261 20.03 -9.27 15.88
N PRO A 262 20.01 -10.60 16.12
CA PRO A 262 19.48 -11.55 15.16
C PRO A 262 17.97 -11.35 14.94
N ARG A 263 17.60 -10.98 13.71
CA ARG A 263 16.21 -10.83 13.29
C ARG A 263 15.46 -12.15 13.15
N LEU A 264 14.14 -12.01 13.09
CA LEU A 264 13.24 -13.11 12.78
C LEU A 264 13.60 -13.73 11.41
N PRO A 265 13.96 -15.03 11.34
CA PRO A 265 14.40 -15.64 10.10
C PRO A 265 13.24 -15.76 9.09
N PRO A 266 13.51 -15.81 7.77
CA PRO A 266 12.48 -15.95 6.73
C PRO A 266 11.49 -17.10 6.96
N GLN A 267 11.95 -18.19 7.58
CA GLN A 267 11.09 -19.33 7.90
C GLN A 267 10.00 -18.98 8.92
N ALA A 268 10.29 -18.11 9.88
CA ALA A 268 9.30 -17.69 10.87
C ALA A 268 8.25 -16.77 10.24
N TRP A 269 8.64 -15.83 9.37
CA TRP A 269 7.70 -15.07 8.55
C TRP A 269 6.82 -15.96 7.67
N ARG A 270 7.39 -17.01 7.06
CA ARG A 270 6.63 -18.00 6.29
C ARG A 270 5.63 -18.77 7.18
N ARG A 271 6.03 -19.18 8.38
CA ARG A 271 5.13 -19.85 9.34
C ARG A 271 3.97 -18.94 9.73
N PHE A 272 4.26 -17.68 10.01
CA PHE A 272 3.27 -16.64 10.29
C PHE A 272 2.27 -16.49 9.13
N ALA A 273 2.77 -16.28 7.90
CA ALA A 273 1.92 -16.16 6.72
C ALA A 273 1.05 -17.41 6.47
N THR A 274 1.63 -18.59 6.64
CA THR A 274 0.92 -19.87 6.51
C THR A 274 -0.15 -20.04 7.59
N ALA A 275 0.11 -19.58 8.83
CA ALA A 275 -0.87 -19.61 9.90
C ALA A 275 -2.07 -18.70 9.61
N LEU A 276 -1.83 -17.49 9.09
CA LEU A 276 -2.89 -16.56 8.69
C LEU A 276 -3.72 -17.06 7.52
N LYS A 277 -3.06 -17.60 6.49
CA LYS A 277 -3.74 -18.21 5.35
C LYS A 277 -4.66 -19.35 5.78
N ARG A 278 -4.22 -20.22 6.69
CA ARG A 278 -5.05 -21.31 7.26
C ARG A 278 -6.25 -20.80 8.05
N ARG A 279 -6.17 -19.61 8.64
CA ARG A 279 -7.29 -18.95 9.33
C ARG A 279 -8.18 -18.13 8.40
N GLY A 280 -7.89 -18.12 7.10
CA GLY A 280 -8.65 -17.34 6.12
C GLY A 280 -8.46 -15.83 6.26
N CYS A 281 -7.37 -15.37 6.87
CA CYS A 281 -7.03 -13.96 6.97
C CYS A 281 -6.20 -13.55 5.74
N PRO A 282 -6.69 -12.63 4.89
CA PRO A 282 -5.88 -12.04 3.83
C PRO A 282 -4.64 -11.37 4.41
N LEU A 283 -3.48 -11.55 3.80
CA LEU A 283 -2.22 -11.03 4.30
C LEU A 283 -1.56 -10.11 3.28
N ILE A 284 -1.41 -8.85 3.68
CA ILE A 284 -0.85 -7.76 2.88
C ILE A 284 0.39 -7.24 3.58
N ALA A 285 1.42 -6.92 2.80
CA ALA A 285 2.63 -6.27 3.28
C ALA A 285 2.74 -4.87 2.67
N ILE A 286 3.04 -3.86 3.49
CA ILE A 286 3.42 -2.52 3.04
C ILE A 286 4.90 -2.34 3.35
N VAL A 287 5.72 -2.19 2.31
CA VAL A 287 7.18 -2.21 2.41
C VAL A 287 7.77 -0.87 1.96
N PRO A 288 8.60 -0.20 2.78
CA PRO A 288 9.18 1.10 2.45
C PRO A 288 10.28 1.05 1.37
N PHE A 289 10.80 -0.13 1.08
CA PHE A 289 11.85 -0.32 0.07
C PHE A 289 11.26 -0.70 -1.29
N PRO A 290 11.95 -0.41 -2.41
CA PRO A 290 11.46 -0.74 -3.74
C PRO A 290 11.39 -2.25 -3.99
N PRO A 291 10.50 -2.74 -4.87
CA PRO A 291 10.34 -4.17 -5.14
C PRO A 291 11.61 -4.91 -5.53
N ALA A 292 12.53 -4.23 -6.23
CA ALA A 292 13.82 -4.81 -6.62
C ALA A 292 14.71 -5.22 -5.42
N ALA A 293 14.48 -4.65 -4.24
CA ALA A 293 15.20 -4.98 -3.03
C ALA A 293 14.47 -6.04 -2.18
N TRP A 294 13.23 -6.42 -2.53
CA TRP A 294 12.45 -7.33 -1.69
C TRP A 294 13.05 -8.73 -1.73
N PRO A 295 13.16 -9.39 -0.56
CA PRO A 295 13.49 -10.80 -0.55
C PRO A 295 12.40 -11.58 -1.30
N VAL A 296 12.80 -12.51 -2.16
CA VAL A 296 11.88 -13.33 -2.98
C VAL A 296 10.77 -14.01 -2.16
N TRP A 297 11.06 -14.33 -0.90
CA TRP A 297 10.07 -14.96 -0.02
C TRP A 297 8.91 -14.03 0.37
N VAL A 298 9.09 -12.71 0.37
CA VAL A 298 8.02 -11.73 0.68
C VAL A 298 6.95 -11.82 -0.40
N GLU A 299 7.32 -11.70 -1.67
CA GLU A 299 6.37 -11.77 -2.80
C GLU A 299 5.64 -13.11 -2.89
N ARG A 300 6.28 -14.21 -2.43
CA ARG A 300 5.67 -15.54 -2.45
C ARG A 300 4.60 -15.76 -1.38
N HIS A 301 4.64 -15.01 -0.28
CA HIS A 301 3.77 -15.25 0.88
C HIS A 301 2.87 -14.08 1.24
N PHE A 302 3.14 -12.89 0.70
CA PHE A 302 2.43 -11.65 0.98
C PHE A 302 1.97 -11.03 -0.32
N ILE A 303 0.82 -10.36 -0.28
CA ILE A 303 0.50 -9.36 -1.29
C ILE A 303 1.28 -8.09 -0.91
N ALA A 304 2.46 -7.92 -1.50
CA ALA A 304 3.38 -6.85 -1.15
C ALA A 304 3.10 -5.57 -1.96
N ILE A 305 2.98 -4.45 -1.25
CA ILE A 305 2.70 -3.12 -1.79
C ILE A 305 3.88 -2.21 -1.43
N HIS A 306 4.46 -1.58 -2.45
CA HIS A 306 5.51 -0.60 -2.25
C HIS A 306 4.94 0.67 -1.63
N TRP A 307 5.54 1.10 -0.53
CA TRP A 307 5.14 2.28 0.22
C TRP A 307 5.78 3.54 -0.36
N ASP A 308 5.30 3.93 -1.53
CA ASP A 308 5.88 5.01 -2.33
C ASP A 308 4.82 5.99 -2.84
N PRO A 309 5.17 7.28 -2.98
CA PRO A 309 4.25 8.32 -3.42
C PRO A 309 3.64 8.09 -4.81
N ARG A 310 4.22 7.20 -5.63
CA ARG A 310 3.77 6.84 -6.98
C ARG A 310 2.90 5.59 -7.00
N THR A 311 2.77 4.86 -5.89
CA THR A 311 1.85 3.73 -5.81
C THR A 311 0.41 4.24 -5.97
N ARG A 312 -0.35 3.58 -6.86
CA ARG A 312 -1.75 3.92 -7.15
C ARG A 312 -2.66 2.74 -6.82
N ALA A 313 -3.96 3.03 -6.71
CA ALA A 313 -4.99 2.01 -6.52
C ALA A 313 -4.99 0.95 -7.63
N GLU A 314 -4.64 1.35 -8.87
CA GLU A 314 -4.52 0.44 -10.01
C GLU A 314 -3.45 -0.63 -9.81
N ASN A 315 -2.27 -0.25 -9.29
CA ASN A 315 -1.20 -1.20 -8.95
C ASN A 315 -1.70 -2.23 -7.92
N VAL A 316 -2.42 -1.76 -6.90
CA VAL A 316 -2.96 -2.64 -5.85
C VAL A 316 -4.06 -3.54 -6.40
N ARG A 317 -4.95 -3.04 -7.25
CA ARG A 317 -5.98 -3.86 -7.92
C ARG A 317 -5.37 -4.91 -8.86
N ALA A 318 -4.25 -4.63 -9.49
CA ALA A 318 -3.55 -5.63 -10.29
C ALA A 318 -3.02 -6.79 -9.43
N LEU A 319 -2.68 -6.53 -8.16
CA LEU A 319 -2.21 -7.54 -7.20
C LEU A 319 -3.36 -8.29 -6.51
N VAL A 320 -4.40 -7.57 -6.08
CA VAL A 320 -5.51 -8.10 -5.27
C VAL A 320 -6.70 -8.57 -6.12
N GLY A 321 -6.79 -8.12 -7.38
CA GLY A 321 -7.96 -8.31 -8.23
C GLY A 321 -9.15 -7.49 -7.74
N ALA A 322 -10.34 -8.10 -7.76
CA ALA A 322 -11.57 -7.48 -7.26
C ALA A 322 -11.62 -7.42 -5.72
N GLY A 323 -10.80 -8.19 -5.01
CA GLY A 323 -10.80 -8.30 -3.55
C GLY A 323 -10.41 -9.71 -3.09
N HIS A 324 -10.14 -9.85 -1.80
CA HIS A 324 -9.76 -11.12 -1.20
C HIS A 324 -10.97 -12.04 -1.03
N LEU A 325 -10.85 -13.28 -1.52
CA LEU A 325 -11.81 -14.34 -1.19
C LEU A 325 -11.61 -14.76 0.26
N VAL A 326 -12.66 -14.63 1.05
CA VAL A 326 -12.66 -15.02 2.47
C VAL A 326 -13.84 -15.96 2.70
N ALA A 327 -13.65 -16.95 3.57
CA ALA A 327 -14.76 -17.78 4.00
C ALA A 327 -15.82 -16.91 4.71
N PRO A 328 -17.11 -17.21 4.54
CA PRO A 328 -18.20 -16.47 5.18
C PRO A 328 -18.03 -16.38 6.71
#